data_AF-A0A838QEK0-F1
#
_entry.id   AF-A0A838QEK0-F1
#
_cell.length_a   1.000
_cell.length_b   1.000
_cell.length_c   1.000
_cell.angle_alpha   90.00
_cell.angle_beta   90.00
_cell.angle_gamma   90.00
#
_symmetry.space_group_name_H-M   'P 1'
#
loop_
_entity.id
_entity.type
_entity.pdbx_description
1 polymer ?
#
loop_
_entity_poly.entity_id
_entity_poly.type
_entity_poly.pdbx_seq_one_letter_code
_entity_poly.pdbx_strand_id
1 'polypeptide(L)' 'MLTPESLPPLQLALREADIDGWLLYDFHGLNPIANGLLGLTGMGTRRVFVL' A
#
# COMPACT_ATOMS: atom_id res chain seq x y z
N MET A 1 3.48 -4.87 -7.10
CA MET A 1 3.43 -5.69 -5.87
C MET A 1 4.57 -5.28 -4.96
N LEU A 2 4.30 -5.20 -3.66
CA LEU A 2 5.25 -4.80 -2.62
C LEU A 2 6.18 -5.99 -2.34
N THR A 3 7.46 -5.79 -2.52
CA THR A 3 8.55 -6.70 -2.19
C THR A 3 9.55 -6.02 -1.25
N PRO A 4 10.44 -6.77 -0.58
CA PRO A 4 11.50 -6.20 0.24
C PRO A 4 12.36 -5.17 -0.51
N GLU A 5 12.59 -5.36 -1.81
CA GLU A 5 13.38 -4.48 -2.66
C GLU A 5 12.63 -3.20 -3.04
N SER A 6 11.31 -3.27 -3.19
CA SER A 6 10.46 -2.11 -3.50
C SER A 6 10.13 -1.23 -2.29
N LEU A 7 10.32 -1.75 -1.07
CA LEU A 7 9.94 -1.06 0.16
C LEU A 7 10.80 0.18 0.45
N PRO A 8 12.16 0.15 0.37
CA PRO A 8 12.97 1.34 0.61
C PRO A 8 12.69 2.52 -0.35
N PRO A 9 12.53 2.31 -1.67
CA PRO A 9 12.11 3.38 -2.58
C PRO A 9 10.74 3.98 -2.24
N LEU A 10 9.77 3.15 -1.82
CA LEU A 10 8.45 3.62 -1.41
C LEU A 10 8.52 4.48 -0.13
N GLN A 11 9.27 4.02 0.88
CA GLN A 11 9.49 4.78 2.12
C GLN A 11 10.20 6.11 1.86
N LEU A 12 11.16 6.15 0.93
CA LEU A 12 11.81 7.39 0.51
C LEU A 12 10.81 8.36 -0.10
N ALA A 13 9.95 7.90 -1.01
CA ALA A 13 8.93 8.74 -1.63
C ALA A 13 7.92 9.32 -0.60
N LEU A 14 7.57 8.56 0.44
CA LEU A 14 6.73 9.06 1.54
C LEU A 14 7.44 10.17 2.32
N ARG A 15 8.73 10.00 2.64
CA ARG A 15 9.53 11.02 3.34
C ARG A 15 9.72 12.29 2.51
N GLU A 16 10.00 12.15 1.22
CA GLU A 16 10.13 13.29 0.29
C GLU A 16 8.81 14.07 0.15
N ALA A 17 7.67 13.41 0.37
CA ALA A 17 6.35 14.02 0.39
C ALA A 17 5.94 14.60 1.76
N ASP A 18 6.80 14.54 2.78
CA ASP A 18 6.50 14.93 4.18
C ASP A 18 5.30 14.16 4.76
N ILE A 19 5.22 12.86 4.42
CA ILE A 19 4.16 11.94 4.87
C ILE A 19 4.77 10.89 5.81
N ASP A 20 4.23 10.78 7.03
CA ASP A 20 4.72 9.84 8.06
C ASP A 20 4.45 8.36 7.76
N GLY A 21 3.49 8.08 6.89
CA GLY A 21 3.12 6.71 6.52
C GLY A 21 1.90 6.67 5.63
N TRP A 22 1.64 5.50 5.05
CA TRP A 22 0.52 5.31 4.13
C TRP A 22 -0.45 4.26 4.65
N LEU A 23 -1.70 4.68 4.91
CA LEU A 23 -2.82 3.78 5.19
C LEU A 23 -3.52 3.39 3.88
N LEU A 24 -3.35 2.13 3.48
CA LEU A 24 -4.08 1.55 2.36
C LEU A 24 -5.39 0.94 2.85
N TYR A 25 -6.49 1.50 2.38
CA TYR A 25 -7.83 0.97 2.58
C TYR A 25 -8.38 0.45 1.26
N ASP A 26 -8.93 -0.76 1.30
CA ASP A 26 -9.70 -1.32 0.20
C ASP A 26 -11.05 -1.85 0.72
N PHE A 27 -12.11 -1.52 -0.01
CA PHE A 27 -13.47 -1.98 0.23
C PHE A 27 -13.94 -2.73 -1.02
N HIS A 28 -14.11 -4.05 -0.89
CA HIS A 28 -14.59 -4.90 -1.99
C HIS A 28 -13.78 -4.78 -3.29
N GLY A 29 -12.47 -4.54 -3.20
CA GLY A 29 -11.60 -4.46 -4.39
C GLY A 29 -11.67 -3.15 -5.17
N LEU A 30 -12.31 -2.11 -4.62
CA LEU A 30 -12.46 -0.81 -5.30
C LEU A 30 -11.16 0.00 -5.39
N ASN A 31 -10.15 -0.30 -4.59
CA ASN A 31 -8.88 0.40 -4.61
C ASN A 31 -7.83 -0.37 -5.45
N PRO A 32 -7.64 -0.04 -6.75
CA PRO A 32 -6.68 -0.73 -7.61
C PRO A 32 -5.23 -0.56 -7.14
N ILE A 33 -4.90 0.51 -6.40
CA ILE A 33 -3.57 0.72 -5.83
C ILE A 33 -3.31 -0.32 -4.74
N ALA A 34 -4.27 -0.50 -3.81
CA ALA A 34 -4.14 -1.50 -2.75
C ALA A 34 -4.00 -2.91 -3.33
N ASN A 35 -4.79 -3.25 -4.35
CA ASN A 35 -4.73 -4.56 -4.99
C ASN A 35 -3.41 -4.78 -5.74
N GLY A 36 -2.97 -3.81 -6.53
CA GLY A 36 -1.72 -3.91 -7.29
C GLY A 36 -0.46 -3.89 -6.42
N LEU A 37 -0.51 -3.15 -5.30
CA LEU A 37 0.61 -3.07 -4.36
C LEU A 37 0.65 -4.29 -3.45
N LEU A 38 -0.45 -4.69 -2.83
CA LEU A 38 -0.44 -5.76 -1.82
C LEU A 38 -0.73 -7.16 -2.39
N GLY A 39 -1.05 -7.26 -3.68
CA GLY A 39 -1.40 -8.55 -4.31
C GLY A 39 -2.66 -9.17 -3.72
N LEU A 40 -3.59 -8.35 -3.25
CA LEU A 40 -4.82 -8.83 -2.62
C LEU A 40 -5.71 -9.51 -3.67
N THR A 41 -6.22 -10.69 -3.33
CA THR A 41 -7.18 -11.42 -4.16
C THR A 41 -8.44 -11.73 -3.36
N GLY A 42 -9.57 -11.89 -4.07
CA GLY A 42 -10.88 -12.15 -3.48
C GLY A 42 -11.63 -10.89 -3.05
N MET A 43 -12.87 -11.08 -2.55
CA MET A 43 -13.73 -10.02 -2.07
C MET A 43 -13.57 -9.89 -0.55
N GLY A 44 -12.95 -8.80 -0.09
CA GLY A 44 -12.77 -8.52 1.33
C GLY A 44 -12.47 -7.04 1.57
N THR A 45 -12.55 -6.62 2.84
CA THR A 45 -12.20 -5.27 3.28
C THR A 45 -10.94 -5.35 4.12
N ARG A 46 -9.90 -4.55 3.80
CA ARG A 46 -8.60 -4.60 4.49
C ARG A 46 -8.06 -3.19 4.76
N ARG A 47 -7.34 -3.04 5.88
CA ARG A 47 -6.58 -1.84 6.25
C ARG A 47 -5.15 -2.24 6.56
N VAL A 48 -4.19 -1.65 5.85
CA VAL A 48 -2.76 -1.91 6.03
C VAL A 48 -2.02 -0.60 6.23
N PHE A 49 -1.15 -0.56 7.23
CA PHE A 49 -0.30 0.58 7.52
C PHE A 49 1.15 0.24 7.19
N VAL A 50 1.79 1.08 6.39
CA VAL A 50 3.20 0.92 5.97
C VAL A 50 3.97 2.15 6.46
N LEU A 51 5.05 1.89 7.22
CA LEU A 51 6.08 2.84 7.66
C LEU A 51 7.36 2.61 6.87
#